data_AF-A0A174JHX0-F1
#
_entry.id   AF-A0A174JHX0-F1
#
_cell.length_a   1.000
_cell.length_b   1.000
_cell.length_c   1.000
_cell.angle_alpha   90.00
_cell.angle_beta   90.00
_cell.angle_gamma   90.00
#
_symmetry.space_group_name_H-M   'P 1'
#
loop_
_entity.id
_entity.type
_entity.pdbx_description
1 polymer ?
#
loop_
_entity_poly.entity_id
_entity_poly.type
_entity_poly.pdbx_seq_one_letter_code
_entity_poly.pdbx_strand_id
1 'polypeptide(L)'
;MFECREKAIENLVAENNELREHIKCLQSELEEIQRVKVNLPVKPIEVAAMLIRSTVTCRANPFQKAFNEGVPDEYEADMYSNKDLRHIAEHLLVYCNNTEVE
;
A
#
# COMPACT_ATOMS: atom_id res chain seq x y z
N MET A 1 25.85 -47.01 9.17
CA MET A 1 24.39 -46.85 9.38
C MET A 1 24.06 -45.57 10.16
N PHE A 2 24.84 -45.22 11.18
CA PHE A 2 24.65 -43.97 11.95
C PHE A 2 24.93 -42.69 11.15
N GLU A 3 26.01 -42.63 10.37
CA GLU A 3 26.34 -41.47 9.52
C GLU A 3 25.27 -41.13 8.47
N CYS A 4 24.61 -42.14 7.87
CA CYS A 4 23.49 -41.89 6.96
C CYS A 4 22.28 -41.26 7.64
N ARG A 5 22.05 -41.58 8.93
CA ARG A 5 20.93 -41.00 9.69
C ARG A 5 21.25 -39.56 10.09
N GLU A 6 22.48 -39.29 10.48
CA GLU A 6 22.94 -37.95 10.84
C GLU A 6 22.84 -36.99 9.65
N LYS A 7 23.31 -37.43 8.48
CA LYS A 7 23.17 -36.66 7.23
C LYS A 7 21.72 -36.45 6.81
N ALA A 8 20.83 -37.43 7.03
CA ALA A 8 19.40 -37.27 6.77
C ALA A 8 18.75 -36.25 7.72
N ILE A 9 19.16 -36.22 8.99
CA ILE A 9 18.69 -35.24 9.97
C ILE A 9 19.17 -33.83 9.57
N GLU A 10 20.43 -33.67 9.18
CA GLU A 10 20.97 -32.38 8.72
C GLU A 10 20.21 -31.84 7.51
N ASN A 11 19.93 -32.69 6.51
CA ASN A 11 19.15 -32.30 5.34
C ASN A 11 17.73 -31.87 5.72
N LEU A 12 17.06 -32.61 6.60
CA LEU A 12 15.70 -32.26 7.06
C LEU A 12 15.67 -30.98 7.90
N VAL A 13 16.74 -30.68 8.64
CA VAL A 13 16.88 -29.42 9.39
C VAL A 13 17.10 -28.26 8.42
N ALA A 14 17.93 -28.44 7.40
CA ALA A 14 18.15 -27.44 6.37
C ALA A 14 16.85 -27.11 5.62
N GLU A 15 16.11 -28.14 5.18
CA GLU A 15 14.83 -27.99 4.50
C GLU A 15 13.78 -27.32 5.40
N ASN A 16 13.73 -27.67 6.69
CA ASN A 16 12.85 -26.99 7.64
C ASN A 16 13.19 -25.50 7.80
N ASN A 17 14.47 -25.16 7.83
CA ASN A 17 14.91 -23.77 7.95
C ASN A 17 14.55 -22.98 6.70
N GLU A 18 14.77 -23.55 5.51
CA GLU A 18 14.39 -22.93 4.23
C GLU A 18 12.87 -22.70 4.15
N LEU A 19 12.07 -23.71 4.47
CA LEU A 19 10.61 -23.58 4.50
C LEU A 19 10.13 -22.53 5.51
N ARG A 20 10.80 -22.42 6.68
CA ARG A 20 10.49 -21.38 7.68
C ARG A 20 10.77 -19.97 7.16
N GLU A 21 11.86 -19.78 6.42
CA GLU A 21 12.17 -18.48 5.80
C GLU A 21 11.16 -18.14 4.69
N HIS A 22 10.76 -19.12 3.87
CA HIS A 22 9.69 -18.92 2.88
C HIS A 22 8.36 -18.53 3.55
N ILE A 23 7.98 -19.19 4.66
CA ILE A 23 6.77 -18.84 5.40
C ILE A 23 6.83 -17.40 5.92
N LYS A 24 7.96 -16.98 6.49
CA LYS A 24 8.13 -15.59 6.95
C LYS A 24 7.97 -14.59 5.80
N CYS A 25 8.55 -14.87 4.64
CA CYS A 25 8.40 -14.01 3.46
C CYS A 25 6.92 -13.88 3.06
N LEU A 26 6.22 -15.00 2.93
CA LEU A 26 4.81 -15.02 2.56
C LEU A 26 3.93 -14.31 3.61
N GLN A 27 4.27 -14.44 4.90
CA GLN A 27 3.59 -13.70 5.96
C GLN A 27 3.78 -12.19 5.80
N SER A 28 5.00 -11.73 5.48
CA SER A 28 5.25 -10.30 5.26
C SER A 28 4.50 -9.75 4.04
N GLU A 29 4.43 -10.51 2.95
CA GLU A 29 3.64 -10.15 1.76
C GLU A 29 2.15 -10.10 2.08
N LEU A 30 1.64 -11.08 2.85
CA LEU A 30 0.24 -11.09 3.29
C LEU A 30 -0.08 -9.89 4.19
N GLU A 31 0.82 -9.51 5.09
CA GLU A 31 0.65 -8.32 5.92
C GLU A 31 0.66 -7.04 5.08
N GLU A 32 1.50 -6.96 4.05
CA GLU A 32 1.51 -5.83 3.13
C GLU A 32 0.20 -5.75 2.32
N ILE A 33 -0.26 -6.88 1.77
CA ILE A 33 -1.56 -6.97 1.07
C ILE A 33 -2.71 -6.61 2.02
N GLN A 34 -2.68 -7.07 3.28
CA GLN A 34 -3.70 -6.73 4.27
C GLN A 34 -3.69 -5.25 4.65
N ARG A 35 -2.50 -4.63 4.74
CA ARG A 35 -2.37 -3.17 4.91
C ARG A 35 -2.92 -2.40 3.71
N VAL A 36 -2.70 -2.91 2.51
CA VAL A 36 -3.22 -2.36 1.24
C VAL A 36 -4.71 -2.68 1.04
N LYS A 37 -5.27 -3.63 1.79
CA LYS A 37 -6.71 -3.91 1.85
C LYS A 37 -7.43 -2.79 2.59
N VAL A 38 -7.35 -1.60 2.02
CA VAL A 38 -8.23 -0.47 2.33
C VAL A 38 -9.64 -0.98 2.16
N ASN A 39 -10.47 -0.83 3.19
CA ASN A 39 -11.90 -1.11 3.11
C ASN A 39 -12.51 -0.09 2.15
N LEU A 40 -12.41 -0.36 0.85
CA LEU A 40 -13.00 0.48 -0.17
C LEU A 40 -14.52 0.36 -0.08
N PRO A 41 -15.24 1.49 -0.14
CA PRO A 41 -16.69 1.47 -0.29
C PRO A 41 -17.12 0.60 -1.48
N VAL A 42 -18.25 -0.10 -1.34
CA VAL A 42 -18.74 -1.00 -2.38
C VAL A 42 -19.18 -0.23 -3.64
N LYS A 43 -19.67 1.01 -3.48
CA LYS A 43 -20.12 1.81 -4.62
C LYS A 43 -18.96 2.64 -5.20
N PRO A 44 -18.72 2.60 -6.52
CA PRO A 44 -17.67 3.39 -7.16
C PRO A 44 -17.74 4.90 -6.87
N ILE A 45 -18.96 5.45 -6.77
CA ILE A 45 -19.15 6.87 -6.43
C ILE A 45 -18.68 7.21 -5.01
N GLU A 46 -18.79 6.27 -4.07
CA GLU A 46 -18.32 6.43 -2.70
C GLU A 46 -16.79 6.36 -2.64
N VAL A 47 -16.16 5.53 -3.49
CA VAL A 47 -14.70 5.50 -3.65
C VAL A 47 -14.18 6.81 -4.24
N ALA A 48 -14.82 7.33 -5.29
CA ALA A 48 -14.43 8.61 -5.89
C ALA A 48 -14.55 9.76 -4.86
N ALA A 49 -15.63 9.78 -4.09
CA ALA A 49 -15.81 10.76 -3.02
C ALA A 49 -14.77 10.60 -1.89
N MET A 50 -14.33 9.37 -1.60
CA MET A 50 -13.24 9.12 -0.65
C MET A 50 -11.91 9.67 -1.16
N LEU A 51 -11.55 9.45 -2.43
CA LEU A 51 -10.33 9.98 -3.04
C LEU A 51 -10.32 11.51 -3.06
N ILE A 52 -11.43 12.14 -3.47
CA ILE A 52 -11.55 13.61 -3.54
C ILE A 52 -11.40 14.25 -2.15
N ARG A 53 -11.89 13.59 -1.10
CA ARG A 53 -11.83 14.09 0.28
C ARG A 53 -10.62 13.59 1.06
N SER A 54 -9.71 12.86 0.41
CA SER A 54 -8.53 12.33 1.08
C SER A 54 -7.62 13.51 1.43
N THR A 55 -7.33 13.68 2.73
CA THR A 55 -6.40 14.70 3.21
C THR A 55 -5.14 14.06 3.80
N VAL A 56 -4.08 14.84 3.86
CA VAL A 56 -2.81 14.50 4.51
C VAL A 56 -2.45 15.59 5.50
N THR A 57 -2.00 15.19 6.68
CA THR A 57 -1.46 16.11 7.67
C THR A 57 -0.06 16.55 7.25
N CYS A 58 0.11 17.84 7.04
CA CYS A 58 1.36 18.48 6.66
C CYS A 58 1.90 19.29 7.82
N ARG A 59 3.23 19.28 7.99
CA ARG A 59 3.90 20.16 8.95
C ARG A 59 4.41 21.43 8.26
N ALA A 60 4.10 22.59 8.83
CA ALA A 60 4.56 23.87 8.32
C ALA A 60 6.09 24.00 8.46
N ASN A 61 6.76 24.31 7.35
CA ASN A 61 8.19 24.57 7.36
C ASN A 61 8.50 26.03 7.76
N PRO A 62 9.75 26.34 8.16
CA PRO A 62 10.12 27.69 8.62
C PRO A 62 9.85 28.80 7.58
N PHE A 63 9.97 28.50 6.29
CA PHE A 63 9.65 29.46 5.23
C PHE A 63 8.16 29.77 5.19
N GLN A 64 7.31 28.76 5.24
CA GLN A 64 5.86 28.94 5.30
C GLN A 64 5.44 29.79 6.51
N LYS A 65 6.07 29.58 7.67
CA LYS A 65 5.84 30.40 8.86
C LYS A 65 6.31 31.85 8.73
N ALA A 66 7.40 32.08 7.99
CA ALA A 66 7.96 33.42 7.79
C ALA A 66 7.15 34.27 6.79
N PHE A 67 6.55 33.63 5.78
CA PHE A 67 5.83 34.35 4.71
C PHE A 67 4.30 34.35 4.86
N ASN A 68 3.75 33.45 5.67
CA ASN A 68 2.31 33.38 5.93
C ASN A 68 2.06 33.51 7.44
N GLU A 69 1.69 34.73 7.89
CA GLU A 69 1.34 34.97 9.28
C GLU A 69 0.14 34.11 9.71
N GLY A 70 0.25 33.45 10.86
CA GLY A 70 -0.83 32.66 11.44
C GLY A 70 -0.95 31.22 10.94
N VAL A 71 0.00 30.71 10.12
CA VAL A 71 0.00 29.30 9.71
C VAL A 71 0.25 28.38 10.92
N PRO A 72 -0.66 27.42 11.20
CA PRO A 72 -0.46 26.42 12.25
C PRO A 72 0.77 25.54 12.02
N ASP A 73 1.30 24.96 13.09
CA ASP A 73 2.43 24.02 13.01
C ASP A 73 2.11 22.78 12.17
N GLU A 74 0.86 22.32 12.23
CA GLU A 74 0.30 21.22 11.44
C GLU A 74 -1.02 21.65 10.82
N TYR A 75 -1.22 21.31 9.55
CA TYR A 75 -2.44 21.61 8.79
C TYR A 75 -2.83 20.44 7.88
N GLU A 76 -4.10 20.35 7.54
CA GLU A 76 -4.56 19.39 6.54
C GLU A 76 -4.50 20.00 5.14
N ALA A 77 -4.03 19.21 4.18
CA ALA A 77 -4.05 19.52 2.77
C ALA A 77 -4.65 18.35 1.99
N ASP A 78 -5.23 18.63 0.82
CA ASP A 78 -5.72 17.58 -0.08
C ASP A 78 -4.55 16.66 -0.48
N MET A 79 -4.76 15.35 -0.33
CA MET A 79 -3.76 14.33 -0.65
C MET A 79 -3.48 14.26 -2.16
N TYR A 80 -4.51 14.49 -2.98
CA TYR A 80 -4.43 14.43 -4.44
C TYR A 80 -4.71 15.80 -5.03
N SER A 81 -3.82 16.26 -5.92
CA SER A 81 -4.09 17.48 -6.67
C SER A 81 -5.19 17.23 -7.72
N ASN A 82 -5.80 18.30 -8.23
CA ASN A 82 -6.74 18.21 -9.36
C ASN A 82 -6.14 17.51 -10.59
N LYS A 83 -4.81 17.61 -10.78
CA LYS A 83 -4.11 16.93 -11.87
C LYS A 83 -4.04 15.42 -11.62
N ASP A 84 -3.74 15.01 -10.38
CA ASP A 84 -3.69 13.60 -10.00
C ASP A 84 -5.06 12.96 -10.13
N LEU A 85 -6.11 13.62 -9.61
CA LEU A 85 -7.49 13.16 -9.74
C LEU A 85 -7.92 13.01 -11.20
N ARG A 86 -7.50 13.93 -12.08
CA ARG A 86 -7.75 13.83 -13.52
C ARG A 86 -7.05 12.61 -14.13
N HIS A 87 -5.78 12.40 -13.86
CA HIS A 87 -5.05 11.23 -14.38
C HIS A 87 -5.65 9.92 -13.87
N ILE A 88 -6.04 9.86 -12.61
CA ILE A 88 -6.74 8.69 -12.04
C ILE A 88 -8.04 8.44 -12.81
N ALA A 89 -8.86 9.47 -13.02
CA ALA A 89 -10.11 9.34 -13.78
C ALA A 89 -9.87 8.88 -15.23
N GLU A 90 -8.88 9.43 -15.92
CA GLU A 90 -8.50 9.03 -17.28
C GLU A 90 -8.06 7.56 -17.34
N HIS A 91 -7.24 7.11 -16.39
CA HIS A 91 -6.80 5.72 -16.33
C HIS A 91 -7.97 4.76 -16.07
N LEU A 92 -8.88 5.11 -15.15
CA LEU A 92 -10.08 4.32 -14.87
C LEU A 92 -11.02 4.25 -16.08
N LEU A 93 -11.19 5.34 -16.82
CA LEU A 93 -11.99 5.36 -18.05
C LEU A 93 -11.40 4.40 -19.09
N VAL A 94 -10.08 4.37 -19.26
CA VAL A 94 -9.41 3.40 -20.15
C VAL A 94 -9.69 1.98 -19.69
N TYR A 95 -9.61 1.69 -18.39
CA TYR A 95 -9.91 0.35 -17.87
C TYR A 95 -11.36 -0.08 -18.14
N CYS A 96 -12.33 0.80 -17.87
CA CYS A 96 -13.75 0.54 -18.13
C CYS A 96 -14.10 0.41 -19.62
N ASN A 97 -13.34 1.06 -20.51
CA ASN A 97 -13.55 0.95 -21.94
C ASN A 97 -12.95 -0.33 -22.54
N ASN A 98 -12.06 -1.01 -21.83
CA ASN A 98 -11.42 -2.24 -22.28
C ASN A 98 -12.06 -3.52 -21.69
N THR A 99 -13.13 -3.40 -20.90
CA THR A 99 -13.87 -4.55 -20.32
C THR A 99 -14.81 -5.27 -21.31
N GLU A 100 -14.76 -4.99 -22.62
CA GLU A 100 -15.52 -5.72 -23.65
C GLU A 100 -14.88 -7.03 -24.13
N VAL A 101 -13.97 -7.65 -23.37
CA VAL A 101 -13.37 -8.95 -23.75
C VAL A 101 -13.43 -9.94 -22.59
N GLU A 102 -14.60 -10.53 -22.39
CA GLU A 102 -14.78 -11.90 -21.88
C GLU A 102 -16.10 -12.49 -22.41
#